data_AF-A0A5J4NSF7-F1
#
_entry.id   AF-A0A5J4NSF7-F1
#
_cell.length_a   1.000
_cell.length_b   1.000
_cell.length_c   1.000
_cell.angle_alpha   90.00
_cell.angle_beta   90.00
_cell.angle_gamma   90.00
#
_symmetry.space_group_name_H-M   'P 1'
#
loop_
_entity.id
_entity.type
_entity.pdbx_description
1 polymer ?
#
loop_
_entity_poly.entity_id
_entity_poly.type
_entity_poly.pdbx_seq_one_letter_code
_entity_poly.pdbx_strand_id
1 'polypeptide(L)' 'MPCKKTVGTHCCGELVCHLTSPGKGTCKQCLPAGAFCFKSSECCSKNCFIKCK' A
#
# COMPACT_ATOMS: atom_id res chain seq x y z
N MET A 1 -8.09 -4.02 10.46
CA MET A 1 -6.72 -4.08 11.01
C MET A 1 -5.97 -2.84 10.56
N PRO A 2 -5.62 -1.89 11.45
CA PRO A 2 -4.84 -0.72 11.06
C PRO A 2 -3.39 -1.13 10.79
N CYS A 3 -2.95 -0.88 9.57
CA CYS A 3 -1.65 -1.27 9.02
C CYS A 3 -0.65 -0.13 9.27
N LYS A 4 0.46 -0.38 9.96
CA LYS A 4 1.50 0.62 10.26
C LYS A 4 2.74 0.26 9.45
N LYS A 5 3.08 0.99 8.37
CA LYS A 5 4.35 0.71 7.66
C LYS A 5 5.53 1.08 8.55
N THR A 6 5.98 0.12 9.34
CA THR A 6 7.29 0.10 9.97
C THR A 6 8.20 -0.68 9.03
N VAL A 7 9.38 -0.15 8.74
CA VAL A 7 10.40 -0.77 7.88
C VAL A 7 10.66 -2.20 8.37
N GLY A 8 10.21 -3.19 7.60
CA GLY A 8 10.56 -4.60 7.82
C GLY A 8 9.47 -5.54 8.36
N THR A 9 8.21 -5.10 8.53
CA THR A 9 7.14 -6.04 8.90
C THR A 9 6.07 -6.09 7.82
N HIS A 10 5.84 -7.29 7.29
CA HIS A 10 4.75 -7.64 6.39
C HIS A 10 3.43 -7.40 7.14
N CYS A 11 2.94 -6.16 7.16
CA CYS A 11 1.80 -5.80 7.99
C CYS A 11 0.51 -6.53 7.59
N CYS A 12 0.53 -7.28 6.49
CA CYS A 12 -0.63 -8.01 6.00
C CYS A 12 -0.32 -9.25 5.16
N GLY A 13 0.76 -9.97 5.49
CA GLY A 13 1.11 -11.21 4.79
C GLY A 13 1.35 -10.97 3.29
N GLU A 14 0.52 -11.58 2.44
CA GLU A 14 0.52 -11.43 0.97
C GLU A 14 -0.17 -10.15 0.47
N LEU A 15 -0.84 -9.40 1.34
CA LEU A 15 -1.61 -8.21 0.98
C LEU A 15 -0.78 -6.93 1.14
N VAL A 16 -1.19 -5.91 0.41
CA VAL A 16 -0.51 -4.64 0.33
C VAL A 16 -1.00 -3.64 1.36
N CYS A 17 -0.06 -2.98 2.05
CA CYS A 17 -0.36 -1.95 3.03
C CYS A 17 -0.57 -0.60 2.34
N HIS A 18 -1.85 -0.25 2.11
CA HIS A 18 -2.26 1.06 1.60
C HIS A 18 -2.23 2.10 2.72
N LEU A 19 -1.20 2.96 2.77
CA LEU A 19 -1.20 4.08 3.69
C LEU A 19 -2.12 5.17 3.20
N THR A 20 -3.23 5.37 3.91
CA THR A 20 -4.11 6.51 3.71
C THR A 20 -3.61 7.73 4.50
N SER A 21 -2.80 7.54 5.54
CA SER A 21 -2.22 8.61 6.38
C SER A 21 -0.96 8.15 7.12
N PRO A 22 -0.08 9.07 7.58
CA PRO A 22 1.06 8.73 8.43
C PRO A 22 0.60 7.97 9.68
N GLY A 23 1.07 6.73 9.84
CA GLY A 23 0.70 5.83 10.93
C GLY A 23 -0.65 5.11 10.78
N LYS A 24 -1.40 5.34 9.69
CA LYS A 24 -2.72 4.74 9.44
C LYS A 24 -2.82 4.22 8.01
N GLY A 25 -2.69 2.91 7.87
CA GLY A 25 -2.90 2.20 6.62
C GLY A 25 -4.01 1.16 6.71
N THR A 26 -4.48 0.73 5.54
CA THR A 26 -5.42 -0.38 5.36
C THR A 26 -4.76 -1.45 4.50
N CYS A 27 -5.03 -2.71 4.80
CA CYS A 27 -4.56 -3.79 3.95
C CYS A 27 -5.51 -4.04 2.80
N LYS A 28 -4.98 -4.12 1.58
CA LYS A 28 -5.74 -4.49 0.38
C LYS A 28 -4.91 -5.41 -0.51
N GLN A 29 -5.57 -6.28 -1.29
CA GLN A 29 -4.87 -7.12 -2.28
C GLN A 29 -4.09 -6.29 -3.30
N CYS A 30 -4.60 -5.12 -3.64
CA CYS A 30 -3.92 -4.17 -4.48
C CYS A 30 -4.31 -2.75 -4.07
N LEU A 31 -3.45 -1.80 -4.38
CA LEU A 31 -3.72 -0.38 -4.13
C LEU A 31 -4.65 0.17 -5.23
N PRO A 32 -5.72 0.89 -4.84
CA PRO A 32 -6.59 1.59 -5.76
C PRO A 32 -5.87 2.80 -6.38
N ALA A 33 -6.36 3.33 -7.51
CA ALA A 33 -5.83 4.57 -8.08
C ALA A 33 -5.90 5.73 -7.05
N GLY A 34 -4.86 6.54 -6.97
CA GLY A 34 -4.70 7.61 -5.98
C GLY A 34 -4.05 7.19 -4.66
N ALA A 35 -3.85 5.89 -4.45
CA ALA A 35 -3.21 5.31 -3.28
C ALA A 35 -1.70 5.55 -3.25
N PHE A 36 -1.14 5.96 -2.11
CA PHE A 36 0.31 6.09 -1.97
C PHE A 36 0.99 4.73 -2.10
N CYS A 37 1.87 4.61 -3.09
CA CYS A 37 2.53 3.37 -3.45
C CYS A 37 4.05 3.55 -3.37
N PHE A 38 4.75 2.47 -3.05
CA PHE A 38 6.22 2.43 -3.08
C PHE A 38 6.76 1.54 -4.21
N LYS A 39 5.93 0.62 -4.69
CA LYS A 39 6.26 -0.33 -5.75
C LYS A 39 5.11 -0.36 -6.74
N SER A 40 5.43 -0.47 -8.03
CA SER A 40 4.44 -0.56 -9.10
C SER A 40 3.56 -1.79 -8.93
N SER A 41 4.14 -2.92 -8.53
CA SER A 41 3.45 -4.19 -8.28
C SER A 41 2.40 -4.14 -7.15
N GLU A 42 2.45 -3.13 -6.30
CA GLU A 42 1.49 -2.90 -5.21
C GLU A 42 0.16 -2.37 -5.77
N CYS A 43 0.20 -1.68 -6.91
CA CYS A 43 -0.96 -1.08 -7.57
C CYS A 43 -1.70 -2.10 -8.41
N CYS A 44 -3.03 -2.03 -8.43
CA CYS A 44 -3.83 -2.87 -9.32
C CYS A 44 -3.50 -2.61 -10.81
N SER A 45 -3.18 -1.36 -11.17
CA SER A 45 -2.69 -0.99 -12.51
C SER A 45 -1.23 -1.37 -12.79
N LYS A 46 -0.54 -1.96 -11.79
CA LYS A 46 0.91 -2.19 -11.79
C LYS A 46 1.76 -0.95 -12.10
N ASN A 47 1.23 0.25 -11.87
CA ASN A 47 1.88 1.52 -12.19
C ASN A 47 1.92 2.44 -10.97
N CYS A 48 3.12 2.62 -10.42
CA CYS A 48 3.37 3.44 -9.24
C CYS A 48 4.38 4.54 -9.55
N PHE A 49 4.02 5.79 -9.26
CA PHE A 49 4.92 6.94 -9.36
C PHE A 49 5.10 7.61 -8.00
N ILE A 50 3.99 8.06 -7.43
CA ILE A 50 3.84 8.60 -6.05
C ILE A 50 2.57 8.00 -5.45
N LYS A 51 1.56 7.92 -6.31
CA LYS A 51 0.32 7.20 -6.10
C LYS A 51 0.11 6.23 -7.25
N CYS A 52 -0.69 5.20 -7.03
CA CYS A 52 -1.14 4.33 -8.09
C CYS A 52 -1.91 5.15 -9.11
N LYS A 53 -1.57 4.97 -10.39
CA LYS A 53 -2.22 5.65 -11.51
C LYS A 53 -3.18 4.72 -12.20
#